data_AF-A0A816USB6-F1
#
_entry.id   AF-A0A816USB6-F1
#
_cell.length_a   1.000
_cell.length_b   1.000
_cell.length_c   1.000
_cell.angle_alpha   90.00
_cell.angle_beta   90.00
_cell.angle_gamma   90.00
#
_symmetry.space_group_name_H-M   'P 1'
#
loop_
_entity.id
_entity.type
_entity.pdbx_description
1 polymer ?
#
loop_
_entity_poly.entity_id
_entity_poly.type
_entity_poly.pdbx_seq_one_letter_code
_entity_poly.pdbx_strand_id
1 'polypeptide(L)'
;MARRDKEKHIKGQCQQIEDNNRKGKTRDLFKKIDEIKRTFHAKIGTIKDKQGRDLIEKEDIKKRWREYTEELYKKDAQSIDVNDGSTIELEPNILESEIKWTLECIANNKAPGIDEIPAELFKILGDDAVKILLAICQQIWKTQQ
;
A
#
# COMPACT_ATOMS: atom_id res chain seq x y z
N MET A 1 7.97 -17.98 6.88
CA MET A 1 7.79 -18.47 5.49
C MET A 1 9.00 -18.10 4.64
N ALA A 2 9.34 -16.81 4.56
CA ALA A 2 10.47 -16.27 3.79
C ALA A 2 11.83 -16.99 3.94
N ARG A 3 12.21 -17.45 5.15
CA ARG A 3 13.49 -18.19 5.36
C ARG A 3 13.49 -19.55 4.65
N ARG A 4 12.38 -20.30 4.75
CA ARG A 4 12.22 -21.60 4.09
C ARG A 4 12.18 -21.46 2.56
N ASP A 5 11.52 -20.42 2.06
CA ASP A 5 11.43 -20.17 0.62
C ASP A 5 12.81 -19.79 0.03
N LYS A 6 13.58 -18.97 0.76
CA LYS A 6 14.96 -18.64 0.40
C LYS A 6 15.85 -19.88 0.35
N GLU A 7 15.78 -20.74 1.37
CA GLU A 7 16.54 -21.99 1.41
C GLU A 7 16.16 -22.93 0.25
N LYS A 8 14.87 -23.07 -0.04
CA LYS A 8 14.38 -23.87 -1.18
C LYS A 8 14.87 -23.33 -2.51
N HIS A 9 14.89 -22.01 -2.70
CA HIS A 9 15.40 -21.36 -3.90
C HIS A 9 16.89 -21.63 -4.10
N ILE A 10 17.72 -21.42 -3.07
CA ILE A 10 19.17 -21.65 -3.13
C ILE A 10 19.46 -23.12 -3.44
N LYS A 11 18.78 -24.05 -2.77
CA LYS A 11 18.92 -25.49 -3.02
C LYS A 11 18.60 -25.86 -4.47
N GLY A 12 17.56 -25.26 -5.05
CA GLY A 12 17.20 -25.45 -6.45
C GLY A 12 18.28 -24.96 -7.42
N GLN A 13 18.92 -23.83 -7.13
CA GLN A 13 20.03 -23.29 -7.93
C GLN A 13 21.25 -24.22 -7.91
N CYS A 14 21.63 -24.74 -6.74
CA CYS A 14 22.73 -25.70 -6.59
C CYS A 14 22.47 -26.98 -7.38
N GLN A 15 21.26 -27.54 -7.30
CA GLN A 15 20.89 -28.74 -8.05
C GLN A 15 21.04 -28.57 -9.57
N GLN A 16 20.65 -27.40 -10.09
CA GLN A 16 20.76 -27.12 -11.53
C GLN A 16 22.22 -26.98 -11.99
N ILE A 17 23.11 -26.46 -11.15
CA ILE A 17 24.55 -26.40 -11.42
C ILE A 17 25.13 -27.82 -11.47
N GLU A 18 24.81 -28.66 -10.49
CA GLU A 18 25.25 -30.06 -10.44
C GLU A 18 24.78 -30.86 -11.64
N ASP A 19 23.50 -30.71 -12.03
CA ASP A 19 22.93 -31.38 -13.20
C ASP A 19 23.59 -30.93 -14.51
N ASN A 20 23.89 -29.64 -14.64
CA ASN A 20 24.59 -29.12 -15.82
C ASN A 20 26.02 -29.64 -15.91
N ASN A 21 26.71 -29.78 -14.76
CA ASN A 21 28.03 -30.40 -14.70
C ASN A 21 27.98 -31.87 -15.11
N ARG A 22 27.03 -32.65 -14.57
CA ARG A 22 26.85 -34.08 -14.89
C ARG A 22 26.51 -34.30 -16.37
N LYS A 23 25.78 -33.38 -17.00
CA LYS A 23 25.40 -33.43 -18.41
C LYS A 23 26.44 -32.83 -19.37
N GLY A 24 27.60 -32.40 -18.87
CA GLY A 24 28.66 -31.79 -19.69
C GLY A 24 28.29 -30.45 -20.32
N LYS A 25 27.26 -29.75 -19.80
CA LYS A 25 26.79 -28.47 -20.33
C LYS A 25 27.59 -27.31 -19.77
N THR A 26 28.89 -27.26 -20.08
CA THR A 26 29.85 -26.31 -19.52
C THR A 26 29.44 -24.84 -19.70
N ARG A 27 28.84 -24.48 -20.84
CA ARG A 27 28.34 -23.11 -21.09
C ARG A 27 27.20 -22.73 -20.12
N ASP A 28 26.24 -23.62 -19.94
CA ASP A 28 25.08 -23.37 -19.08
C ASP A 28 25.48 -23.39 -17.59
N LEU A 29 26.49 -24.19 -17.23
CA LEU A 29 27.12 -24.19 -15.92
C LEU A 29 27.71 -22.81 -15.59
N PHE A 30 28.61 -22.30 -16.44
CA PHE A 30 29.26 -21.01 -16.20
C PHE A 30 28.28 -19.83 -16.25
N LYS A 31 27.28 -19.87 -17.14
CA LYS A 31 26.19 -18.88 -17.18
C LYS A 31 25.44 -18.81 -15.85
N LYS A 32 25.12 -19.96 -15.25
CA LYS A 32 24.42 -20.04 -13.96
C LYS A 32 25.27 -19.50 -12.80
N ILE A 33 26.57 -19.83 -12.80
CA ILE A 33 27.52 -19.32 -11.82
C ILE A 33 27.62 -17.79 -11.92
N ASP A 34 27.65 -17.26 -13.13
CA ASP A 34 27.67 -15.82 -13.38
C ASP A 34 26.37 -15.13 -12.90
N GLU A 35 25.21 -15.72 -13.18
CA GLU A 35 23.90 -15.25 -12.70
C GLU A 35 23.82 -15.18 -11.16
N ILE A 36 24.41 -16.15 -10.45
CA ILE A 36 24.43 -16.19 -8.97
C ILE A 36 25.44 -15.19 -8.39
N LYS A 37 26.61 -15.03 -9.03
CA LYS A 37 27.61 -14.04 -8.62
C LYS A 37 27.16 -12.61 -8.86
N ARG A 38 26.26 -12.41 -9.84
CA ARG A 38 25.75 -11.09 -10.16
C ARG A 38 24.87 -10.59 -9.02
N THR A 39 25.31 -9.52 -8.38
CA THR A 39 24.51 -8.81 -7.38
C THR A 39 23.26 -8.24 -8.05
N PHE A 40 22.09 -8.65 -7.55
CA PHE A 40 20.82 -8.12 -8.02
C PHE A 40 20.71 -6.64 -7.64
N HIS A 41 20.82 -5.78 -8.64
CA HIS A 41 20.51 -4.37 -8.49
C HIS A 41 19.06 -4.19 -8.90
N ALA A 42 18.19 -3.99 -7.91
CA ALA A 42 16.82 -3.58 -8.19
C ALA A 42 16.89 -2.30 -9.04
N LYS A 43 16.35 -2.34 -10.26
CA LYS A 43 16.11 -1.11 -11.02
C LYS A 43 14.98 -0.39 -10.31
N ILE A 44 15.32 0.46 -9.34
CA ILE A 44 14.42 1.50 -8.85
C ILE A 44 14.00 2.27 -10.10
N GLY A 45 12.69 2.32 -10.34
CA GLY A 45 12.13 3.05 -11.49
C GLY A 45 12.79 4.42 -11.57
N THR A 46 13.31 4.77 -12.75
CA THR A 46 14.12 5.96 -12.91
C THR A 46 13.30 7.20 -12.54
N ILE A 47 13.67 7.84 -11.42
CA ILE A 47 13.00 9.06 -10.97
C ILE A 47 13.60 10.20 -11.77
N LYS A 48 12.75 11.00 -12.42
CA LYS A 48 13.17 12.14 -13.24
C LYS A 48 13.07 13.45 -12.46
N ASP A 49 14.03 14.35 -12.70
CA ASP A 49 13.95 15.74 -12.25
C ASP A 49 12.84 16.50 -13.02
N LYS A 50 12.58 17.75 -12.61
CA LYS A 50 11.56 18.61 -13.28
C LYS A 50 11.87 18.90 -14.74
N GLN A 51 13.13 18.73 -15.17
CA GLN A 51 13.59 18.94 -16.54
C GLN A 51 13.64 17.62 -17.33
N GLY A 52 13.15 16.51 -16.77
CA GLY A 52 13.08 15.20 -17.41
C GLY A 52 14.37 14.37 -17.36
N ARG A 53 15.41 14.83 -16.66
CA ARG A 53 16.70 14.12 -16.51
C ARG A 53 16.61 13.06 -15.41
N ASP A 54 17.28 11.95 -15.63
CA ASP A 54 17.26 10.81 -14.72
C ASP A 54 18.11 11.10 -13.46
N LEU A 55 17.51 10.90 -12.29
CA LEU A 55 18.16 11.03 -10.98
C LEU A 55 18.68 9.66 -10.53
N ILE A 56 19.98 9.60 -10.26
CA ILE A 56 20.69 8.36 -9.89
C ILE A 56 21.16 8.42 -8.43
N GLU A 57 21.50 9.60 -7.92
CA GLU A 57 21.94 9.76 -6.54
C GLU A 57 20.76 9.72 -5.56
N LYS A 58 20.97 9.03 -4.42
CA LYS A 58 19.95 8.88 -3.37
C LYS A 58 19.50 10.22 -2.80
N GLU A 59 20.41 11.19 -2.71
CA GLU A 59 20.11 12.49 -2.12
C GLU A 59 19.26 13.36 -3.07
N ASP A 60 19.56 13.32 -4.36
CA ASP A 60 18.74 13.95 -5.39
C ASP A 60 17.34 13.33 -5.48
N ILE A 61 17.24 12.00 -5.35
CA ILE A 61 15.97 11.30 -5.31
C ILE A 61 15.12 11.78 -4.12
N LYS A 62 15.69 11.86 -2.91
CA LYS A 62 14.98 12.36 -1.73
C LYS A 62 14.53 13.80 -1.91
N LYS A 63 15.40 14.65 -2.46
CA LYS A 63 15.08 16.05 -2.73
C LYS A 63 13.92 16.16 -3.71
N ARG A 64 13.94 15.38 -4.79
CA ARG A 64 12.85 15.34 -5.78
C ARG A 64 11.52 14.87 -5.19
N TRP A 65 11.54 13.90 -4.28
CA TRP A 65 10.36 13.46 -3.54
C TRP A 65 9.79 14.58 -2.68
N ARG A 66 10.64 15.28 -1.92
CA ARG A 66 10.22 16.43 -1.10
C ARG A 66 9.58 17.52 -1.96
N GLU A 67 10.25 17.95 -3.02
CA GLU A 67 9.75 18.97 -3.93
C GLU A 67 8.39 18.58 -4.54
N TYR A 68 8.24 17.32 -4.95
CA TYR A 68 6.98 16.82 -5.49
C TYR A 68 5.85 16.90 -4.46
N THR A 69 6.11 16.49 -3.22
CA THR A 69 5.09 16.53 -2.16
C THR A 69 4.73 17.95 -1.75
N GLU A 70 5.70 18.86 -1.71
CA GLU A 70 5.46 20.28 -1.41
C GLU A 70 4.63 20.95 -2.50
N GLU A 71 4.87 20.63 -3.78
CA GLU A 71 4.04 21.10 -4.90
C GLU A 71 2.63 20.52 -4.85
N LEU A 72 2.51 19.20 -4.62
CA LEU A 72 1.21 18.51 -4.61
C LEU A 72 0.26 19.04 -3.53
N TYR A 73 0.80 19.36 -2.35
CA TYR A 73 0.02 19.84 -1.21
C TYR A 73 0.09 21.36 -1.02
N LYS A 74 0.65 22.09 -2.00
CA LYS A 74 0.58 23.55 -2.00
C LYS A 74 -0.88 23.93 -2.24
N LYS A 75 -1.61 24.21 -1.14
CA LYS A 75 -2.93 24.82 -1.21
C LYS A 75 -2.75 26.19 -1.85
N ASP A 76 -3.15 26.33 -3.12
CA ASP A 76 -3.38 27.64 -3.68
C ASP A 76 -4.50 28.27 -2.85
N ALA A 77 -4.14 29.21 -1.96
CA ALA A 77 -5.08 30.00 -1.20
C ALA A 77 -5.95 30.93 -2.09
N GLN A 78 -5.83 30.81 -3.41
CA GLN A 78 -6.52 31.60 -4.42
C GLN A 78 -7.01 30.70 -5.56
N SER A 79 -8.01 29.86 -5.29
CA SER A 79 -9.07 29.54 -6.27
C SER A 79 -10.19 28.73 -5.62
N ILE A 80 -10.79 29.26 -4.56
CA ILE A 80 -12.22 29.07 -4.38
C ILE A 80 -12.82 30.42 -3.94
N ASP A 81 -12.94 31.35 -4.89
CA ASP A 81 -13.85 32.48 -4.74
C ASP A 81 -15.27 31.94 -4.98
N VAL A 82 -15.89 31.33 -3.96
CA VAL A 82 -17.34 31.05 -3.97
C VAL A 82 -18.07 32.32 -3.56
N ASN A 83 -17.95 33.37 -4.37
CA ASN A 83 -18.97 34.42 -4.40
C ASN A 83 -20.08 33.99 -5.36
N ASP A 84 -20.80 32.93 -5.01
CA ASP A 84 -22.14 32.69 -5.52
C ASP A 84 -22.90 31.88 -4.46
N GLY A 85 -23.64 32.61 -3.62
CA GLY A 85 -25.03 32.32 -3.18
C GLY A 85 -25.45 30.91 -2.76
N SER A 86 -24.53 29.97 -2.67
CA SER A 86 -24.77 28.57 -2.38
C SER A 86 -24.57 28.42 -0.90
N THR A 87 -25.69 28.21 -0.19
CA THR A 87 -25.69 27.52 1.10
C THR A 87 -24.62 26.43 1.00
N ILE A 88 -23.58 26.53 1.85
CA ILE A 88 -22.59 25.48 1.97
C ILE A 88 -23.38 24.20 2.18
N GLU A 89 -23.46 23.36 1.14
CA GLU A 89 -24.15 22.08 1.23
C GLU A 89 -23.27 21.26 2.17
N LEU A 90 -23.60 21.33 3.46
CA LEU A 90 -22.98 20.53 4.49
C LEU A 90 -23.06 19.09 3.99
N GLU A 91 -21.91 18.42 3.90
CA GLU A 91 -21.89 17.02 3.49
C GLU A 91 -22.92 16.25 4.34
N PRO A 92 -23.74 15.42 3.68
CA PRO A 92 -24.88 14.78 4.33
C PRO A 92 -24.41 13.91 5.51
N ASN A 93 -25.29 13.77 6.50
CA ASN A 93 -25.01 12.86 7.61
C ASN A 93 -24.83 11.43 7.08
N ILE A 94 -23.92 10.70 7.73
CA ILE A 94 -23.69 9.27 7.49
C ILE A 94 -25.01 8.51 7.65
N LEU A 95 -25.35 7.71 6.65
CA LEU A 95 -26.60 6.96 6.55
C LEU A 95 -26.47 5.57 7.17
N GLU A 96 -27.57 5.07 7.72
CA GLU A 96 -27.63 3.71 8.28
C GLU A 96 -27.32 2.63 7.23
N SER A 97 -27.75 2.85 5.98
CA SER A 97 -27.48 1.94 4.85
C SER A 97 -25.99 1.79 4.55
N GLU A 98 -25.19 2.85 4.74
CA GLU A 98 -23.74 2.82 4.52
C GLU A 98 -23.04 1.97 5.57
N ILE A 99 -23.45 2.11 6.84
CA ILE A 99 -22.94 1.29 7.95
C ILE A 99 -23.32 -0.18 7.75
N LYS A 100 -24.57 -0.44 7.36
CA LYS A 100 -25.06 -1.80 7.09
C LYS A 100 -24.28 -2.46 5.95
N TRP A 101 -24.10 -1.76 4.84
CA TRP A 101 -23.30 -2.24 3.70
C TRP A 101 -21.83 -2.50 4.10
N THR A 102 -21.26 -1.62 4.93
CA THR A 102 -19.89 -1.79 5.42
C THR A 102 -19.73 -3.04 6.28
N LEU A 103 -20.69 -3.31 7.17
CA LEU A 103 -20.71 -4.53 8.00
C LEU A 103 -20.82 -5.80 7.14
N GLU A 104 -21.60 -5.78 6.07
CA GLU A 104 -21.70 -6.90 5.12
C GLU A 104 -20.38 -7.13 4.38
N CYS A 105 -19.69 -6.05 3.99
CA CYS A 105 -18.45 -6.10 3.22
C CYS A 105 -17.18 -6.40 4.04
N ILE A 106 -17.22 -6.28 5.38
CA ILE A 106 -16.08 -6.60 6.24
C ILE A 106 -15.63 -8.05 6.04
N ALA A 107 -14.33 -8.30 5.89
CA ALA A 107 -13.82 -9.67 5.77
C ALA A 107 -13.69 -10.34 7.15
N ASN A 108 -14.02 -11.63 7.21
CA ASN A 108 -13.88 -12.44 8.41
C ASN A 108 -12.42 -12.92 8.61
N ASN A 109 -12.10 -13.33 9.83
CA ASN A 109 -10.83 -13.85 10.33
C ASN A 109 -9.66 -12.86 10.19
N LYS A 110 -9.94 -11.56 10.24
CA LYS A 110 -8.87 -10.56 10.39
C LYS A 110 -8.39 -10.57 11.84
N ALA A 111 -7.08 -10.36 12.01
CA ALA A 111 -6.52 -10.18 13.35
C ALA A 111 -7.18 -8.95 14.01
N PRO A 112 -7.61 -9.04 15.28
CA PRO A 112 -8.17 -7.90 15.99
C PRO A 112 -7.14 -6.80 16.16
N GLY A 113 -7.61 -5.56 16.35
CA GLY A 113 -6.76 -4.41 16.58
C GLY A 113 -6.13 -4.41 17.97
N ILE A 114 -5.57 -3.26 18.35
CA ILE A 114 -5.07 -3.01 19.73
C ILE A 114 -6.21 -3.04 20.77
N ASP A 115 -7.45 -2.85 20.32
CA ASP A 115 -8.65 -2.97 21.12
C ASP A 115 -9.05 -4.42 21.44
N GLU A 116 -8.39 -5.40 20.80
CA GLU A 116 -8.70 -6.83 20.91
C GLU A 116 -10.14 -7.19 20.46
N ILE A 117 -10.81 -6.30 19.72
CA ILE A 117 -12.19 -6.50 19.26
C ILE A 117 -12.18 -7.16 17.87
N PRO A 118 -12.73 -8.38 17.72
CA PRO A 118 -12.84 -9.03 16.42
C PRO A 118 -13.98 -8.42 15.59
N ALA A 119 -13.78 -8.28 14.28
CA ALA A 119 -14.75 -7.66 13.38
C ALA A 119 -16.06 -8.47 13.26
N GLU A 120 -15.99 -9.77 13.54
CA GLU A 120 -17.13 -10.70 13.60
C GLU A 120 -18.13 -10.32 14.69
N LEU A 121 -17.67 -9.69 15.77
CA LEU A 121 -18.54 -9.27 16.86
C LEU A 121 -19.64 -8.33 16.36
N PHE A 122 -19.28 -7.39 15.48
CA PHE A 122 -20.23 -6.45 14.91
C PHE A 122 -21.21 -7.12 13.94
N LYS A 123 -20.80 -8.19 13.26
CA LYS A 123 -21.70 -8.99 12.43
C LYS A 123 -22.71 -9.78 13.26
N ILE A 124 -22.30 -10.29 14.42
CA ILE A 124 -23.18 -11.03 15.34
C ILE A 124 -24.18 -10.10 16.00
N LEU A 125 -23.76 -8.88 16.39
CA LEU A 125 -24.64 -7.88 16.99
C LEU A 125 -25.73 -7.37 16.02
N GLY A 126 -25.48 -7.45 14.71
CA GLY A 126 -26.45 -7.05 13.68
C GLY A 126 -26.89 -5.59 13.83
N ASP A 127 -28.20 -5.35 13.92
CA ASP A 127 -28.79 -4.00 13.97
C ASP A 127 -28.34 -3.19 15.20
N ASP A 128 -27.97 -3.84 16.30
CA ASP A 128 -27.45 -3.13 17.48
C ASP A 128 -26.04 -2.57 17.22
N ALA A 129 -25.20 -3.29 16.46
CA ALA A 129 -23.92 -2.75 16.01
C ALA A 129 -24.12 -1.57 15.06
N VAL A 130 -25.11 -1.65 14.16
CA VAL A 130 -25.43 -0.55 13.24
C VAL A 130 -25.75 0.73 14.02
N LYS A 131 -26.61 0.65 15.04
CA LYS A 131 -26.98 1.82 15.87
C LYS A 131 -25.78 2.40 16.62
N ILE A 132 -24.96 1.54 17.24
CA ILE A 132 -23.78 1.98 18.00
C ILE A 132 -22.76 2.65 17.08
N LEU A 133 -22.45 2.02 15.95
CA LEU A 133 -21.50 2.55 14.96
C LEU A 133 -22.01 3.84 14.34
N LEU A 134 -23.30 3.92 14.00
CA LEU A 134 -23.93 5.13 13.48
C LEU A 134 -23.78 6.30 14.46
N ALA A 135 -24.05 6.08 15.75
CA ALA A 135 -23.92 7.10 16.78
C ALA A 135 -22.47 7.61 16.90
N ILE A 136 -21.50 6.70 16.94
CA ILE A 136 -20.07 7.05 17.03
C ILE A 136 -19.62 7.81 15.78
N CYS A 137 -19.94 7.29 14.58
CA CYS A 137 -19.58 7.91 13.32
C CYS A 137 -20.18 9.32 13.18
N GLN A 138 -21.45 9.50 13.54
CA GLN A 138 -22.10 10.82 13.53
C GLN A 138 -21.48 11.78 14.55
N GLN A 139 -21.09 11.29 15.73
CA GLN A 139 -20.41 12.12 16.72
C GLN A 139 -19.04 12.59 16.22
N ILE A 140 -18.25 11.70 15.59
CA ILE A 140 -16.97 12.05 14.97
C ILE A 140 -17.16 13.05 13.84
N TRP A 141 -18.14 12.80 12.96
CA TRP A 141 -18.49 13.66 11.82
C TRP A 141 -18.79 15.09 12.25
N LYS A 142 -19.63 15.24 13.27
CA LYS A 142 -20.04 16.56 13.81
C LYS A 142 -18.95 17.26 14.62
N THR A 143 -17.96 16.53 15.12
CA THR A 143 -16.86 17.13 15.90
C THR A 143 -15.75 17.68 14.99
N GLN A 144 -15.68 17.24 13.73
CA GLN A 144 -14.66 17.69 12.76
C GLN A 144 -15.14 18.80 11.80
N GLN A 145 -16.44 19.10 11.75
CA GLN A 145 -16.97 20.33 11.13
C GLN A 145 -16.75 21.54 12.03
#